data_AF-A0A1G2RVH4-F1
#
_entry.id   AF-A0A1G2RVH4-F1
#
_cell.length_a   1.000
_cell.length_b   1.000
_cell.length_c   1.000
_cell.angle_alpha   90.00
_cell.angle_beta   90.00
_cell.angle_gamma   90.00
#
_symmetry.space_group_name_H-M   'P 1'
#
loop_
_entity.id
_entity.type
_entity.pdbx_description
1 polymer ?
#
loop_
_entity_poly.entity_id
_entity_poly.type
_entity_poly.pdbx_seq_one_letter_code
_entity_poly.pdbx_strand_id
1 'polypeptide(L)'
;MPIQKSIFDFEPVQTFLKVLGKDIEQYFGAEKGALVYLKPDGVWYAEALYQWLKGKKKDITISSMEDDGTDLEEGKVRDRKVLIVVNESFTGKAHKRSTEAMRARKGHLNIKAIKFAAYRDRPGTADFAVDQYSAEMIWRKGDIDALDLKIIKLLEQDGRSSLSSIAGKTNLSSVAVKNRVERLLGRKILKVQGALNMDRFYSFVAHLHIEADDEAIHNLIERLEKFQEVYQMVRMVGGVKLLVCILVQNLENVDEFIEREIRPVSRVKDIRVEIGELPVLPKTFAPKI
;
A
#
# COMPACT_ATOMS: atom_id res chain seq x y z
N MET A 1 -32.18 13.41 -16.10
CA MET A 1 -30.84 13.83 -15.62
C MET A 1 -30.43 12.92 -14.48
N PRO A 2 -29.28 12.23 -14.54
CA PRO A 2 -28.79 11.50 -13.38
C PRO A 2 -28.50 12.50 -12.26
N ILE A 3 -29.07 12.27 -11.07
CA ILE A 3 -28.81 13.08 -9.88
C ILE A 3 -27.34 12.87 -9.52
N GLN A 4 -26.53 13.92 -9.64
CA GLN A 4 -25.14 13.89 -9.22
C GLN A 4 -25.11 13.77 -7.69
N LYS A 5 -24.78 12.58 -7.18
CA LYS A 5 -24.68 12.34 -5.73
C LYS A 5 -23.60 13.24 -5.14
N SER A 6 -23.93 13.87 -4.01
CA SER A 6 -22.99 14.63 -3.19
C SER A 6 -21.93 13.69 -2.61
N ILE A 7 -20.71 14.21 -2.37
CA ILE A 7 -19.65 13.43 -1.69
C ILE A 7 -20.08 12.98 -0.28
N PHE A 8 -21.01 13.71 0.33
CA PHE A 8 -21.60 13.38 1.63
C PHE A 8 -22.65 12.27 1.57
N ASP A 9 -23.09 11.84 0.39
CA ASP A 9 -24.07 10.76 0.23
C ASP A 9 -23.43 9.36 0.32
N PHE A 10 -22.09 9.29 0.36
CA PHE A 10 -21.35 8.04 0.47
C PHE A 10 -21.21 7.63 1.94
N GLU A 11 -21.73 6.45 2.29
CA GLU A 11 -21.68 5.91 3.66
C GLU A 11 -20.26 5.85 4.26
N PRO A 12 -19.19 5.48 3.52
CA PRO A 12 -17.82 5.57 4.05
C PRO A 12 -17.39 6.99 4.43
N VAL A 13 -17.79 8.00 3.64
CA VAL A 13 -17.50 9.41 3.94
C VAL A 13 -18.26 9.86 5.18
N GLN A 14 -19.54 9.50 5.28
CA GLN A 14 -20.34 9.80 6.47
C GLN A 14 -19.73 9.19 7.73
N THR A 15 -19.29 7.94 7.64
CA THR A 15 -18.63 7.23 8.74
C THR A 15 -17.31 7.90 9.12
N PHE A 16 -16.47 8.23 8.14
CA PHE A 16 -15.19 8.92 8.37
C PHE A 16 -15.38 10.25 9.11
N LEU A 17 -16.32 11.08 8.66
CA LEU A 17 -16.61 12.37 9.30
C LEU A 17 -17.25 12.19 10.69
N LYS A 18 -18.15 11.22 10.84
CA LYS A 18 -18.81 10.93 12.13
C LYS A 18 -17.80 10.48 13.18
N VAL A 19 -16.85 9.64 12.80
CA VAL A 19 -15.89 9.04 13.74
C VAL A 19 -14.71 9.98 14.01
N LEU A 20 -14.13 10.61 12.97
CA LEU A 20 -12.89 11.38 13.12
C LEU A 20 -13.07 12.90 13.11
N GLY A 21 -14.22 13.40 12.61
CA GLY A 21 -14.40 14.82 12.33
C GLY A 21 -14.15 15.72 13.54
N LYS A 22 -14.67 15.34 14.72
CA LYS A 22 -14.52 16.14 15.95
C LYS A 22 -13.07 16.24 16.41
N ASP A 23 -12.33 15.12 16.39
CA ASP A 23 -10.93 15.08 16.82
C ASP A 23 -10.02 15.83 15.84
N ILE A 24 -10.32 15.73 14.54
CA ILE A 24 -9.64 16.50 13.49
C ILE A 24 -9.93 18.00 13.65
N GLU A 25 -11.18 18.38 13.94
CA GLU A 25 -11.54 19.78 14.20
C GLU A 25 -10.77 20.34 15.40
N GLN A 26 -10.63 19.54 16.47
CA GLN A 26 -9.87 19.88 17.66
C GLN A 26 -8.36 19.99 17.36
N TYR A 27 -7.81 19.10 16.53
CA TYR A 27 -6.42 19.16 16.11
C TYR A 27 -6.07 20.49 15.45
N PHE A 28 -6.90 20.95 14.50
CA PHE A 28 -6.70 22.24 13.89
C PHE A 28 -6.95 23.38 14.88
N GLY A 29 -8.02 23.32 15.68
CA GLY A 29 -8.33 24.37 16.66
C GLY A 29 -8.57 25.70 15.96
N ALA A 30 -7.93 26.78 16.43
CA ALA A 30 -7.98 28.10 15.78
C ALA A 30 -6.86 28.32 14.74
N GLU A 31 -5.97 27.34 14.57
CA GLU A 31 -4.81 27.46 13.69
C GLU A 31 -5.18 27.23 12.22
N LYS A 32 -4.40 27.86 11.32
CA LYS A 32 -4.51 27.59 9.88
C LYS A 32 -4.11 26.15 9.59
N GLY A 33 -4.92 25.46 8.81
CA GLY A 33 -4.73 24.05 8.48
C GLY A 33 -4.55 23.80 6.98
N ALA A 34 -3.96 22.66 6.66
CA ALA A 34 -3.88 22.12 5.31
C ALA A 34 -4.22 20.63 5.34
N LEU A 35 -5.11 20.21 4.44
CA LEU A 35 -5.38 18.81 4.15
C LEU A 35 -4.53 18.40 2.94
N VAL A 36 -3.77 17.32 3.10
CA VAL A 36 -2.93 16.78 2.02
C VAL A 36 -3.33 15.34 1.79
N TYR A 37 -3.92 15.02 0.64
CA TYR A 37 -4.25 13.64 0.32
C TYR A 37 -3.20 12.98 -0.55
N LEU A 38 -3.01 11.67 -0.34
CA LEU A 38 -2.12 10.88 -1.18
C LEU A 38 -2.87 10.45 -2.45
N LYS A 39 -2.27 10.70 -3.61
CA LYS A 39 -2.79 10.22 -4.90
C LYS A 39 -2.59 8.69 -5.02
N PRO A 40 -3.44 7.99 -5.80
CA PRO A 40 -4.70 8.46 -6.39
C PRO A 40 -5.91 8.40 -5.42
N ASP A 41 -5.78 7.67 -4.30
CA ASP A 41 -6.93 7.15 -3.57
C ASP A 41 -7.46 8.06 -2.44
N GLY A 42 -6.71 9.07 -1.99
CA GLY A 42 -7.07 9.88 -0.82
C GLY A 42 -8.07 11.03 -1.05
N VAL A 43 -8.45 11.29 -2.31
CA VAL A 43 -9.21 12.50 -2.68
C VAL A 43 -10.59 12.60 -2.01
N TRP A 44 -11.30 11.49 -1.85
CA TRP A 44 -12.70 11.50 -1.42
C TRP A 44 -12.86 11.95 0.04
N TYR A 45 -12.04 11.42 0.95
CA TYR A 45 -12.12 11.77 2.36
C TYR A 45 -11.57 13.17 2.63
N ALA A 46 -10.49 13.55 1.94
CA ALA A 46 -9.91 14.88 2.08
C ALA A 46 -10.85 15.97 1.58
N GLU A 47 -11.51 15.75 0.43
CA GLU A 47 -12.49 16.70 -0.13
C GLU A 47 -13.73 16.83 0.77
N ALA A 48 -14.26 15.71 1.27
CA ALA A 48 -15.39 15.75 2.19
C ALA A 48 -15.04 16.45 3.51
N LEU A 49 -13.85 16.17 4.06
CA LEU A 49 -13.35 16.81 5.26
C LEU A 49 -13.05 18.30 5.04
N TYR A 50 -12.52 18.66 3.88
CA TYR A 50 -12.30 20.05 3.48
C TYR A 50 -13.62 20.83 3.50
N GLN A 51 -14.64 20.32 2.80
CA GLN A 51 -15.96 20.95 2.76
C GLN A 51 -16.59 21.04 4.15
N TRP A 52 -16.47 19.98 4.97
CA TRP A 52 -16.99 19.94 6.33
C TRP A 52 -16.31 20.97 7.26
N LEU A 53 -14.97 21.09 7.21
CA LEU A 53 -14.22 22.07 8.00
C LEU A 53 -14.46 23.51 7.52
N LYS A 54 -14.62 23.72 6.21
CA LYS A 54 -15.01 25.02 5.64
C LYS A 54 -16.41 25.45 6.11
N GLY A 55 -17.37 24.52 6.16
CA GLY A 55 -18.70 24.77 6.74
C GLY A 55 -18.65 25.20 8.21
N LYS A 56 -17.60 24.77 8.93
CA LYS A 56 -17.27 25.19 10.31
C LYS A 56 -16.39 26.43 10.40
N LYS A 57 -16.24 27.17 9.29
CA LYS A 57 -15.47 28.42 9.18
C LYS A 57 -13.98 28.28 9.57
N LYS A 58 -13.38 27.10 9.40
CA LYS A 58 -11.94 26.89 9.60
C LYS A 58 -11.13 27.40 8.40
N ASP A 59 -9.95 27.99 8.65
CA ASP A 59 -8.98 28.36 7.60
C ASP A 59 -8.20 27.12 7.16
N ILE A 60 -8.82 26.33 6.28
CA ILE A 60 -8.22 25.11 5.70
C ILE A 60 -7.91 25.32 4.21
N THR A 61 -6.77 24.81 3.77
CA THR A 61 -6.41 24.58 2.35
C THR A 61 -6.44 23.08 2.04
N ILE A 62 -6.56 22.72 0.77
CA ILE A 62 -6.46 21.34 0.30
C ILE A 62 -5.41 21.23 -0.82
N SER A 63 -4.54 20.23 -0.71
CA SER A 63 -3.54 19.87 -1.70
C SER A 63 -3.41 18.34 -1.79
N SER A 64 -2.56 17.88 -2.70
CA SER A 64 -2.28 16.48 -2.95
C SER A 64 -0.79 16.27 -3.12
N MET A 65 -0.33 15.04 -2.92
CA MET A 65 1.02 14.62 -3.28
C MET A 65 1.05 13.11 -3.58
N GLU A 66 2.11 12.65 -4.22
CA GLU A 66 2.49 11.23 -4.19
C GLU A 66 2.98 10.86 -2.78
N ASP A 67 3.09 9.57 -2.48
CA ASP A 67 3.47 9.11 -1.14
C ASP A 67 4.92 9.47 -0.75
N ASP A 68 5.79 9.83 -1.69
CA ASP A 68 7.13 10.41 -1.43
C ASP A 68 7.17 11.95 -1.35
N GLY A 69 5.99 12.59 -1.41
CA GLY A 69 5.85 14.05 -1.38
C GLY A 69 6.07 14.75 -2.72
N THR A 70 6.22 14.01 -3.82
CA THR A 70 6.21 14.58 -5.18
C THR A 70 4.88 15.29 -5.45
N ASP A 71 4.92 16.37 -6.24
CA ASP A 71 3.80 17.25 -6.59
C ASP A 71 3.13 18.04 -5.45
N LEU A 72 3.74 18.07 -4.26
CA LEU A 72 3.19 18.88 -3.17
C LEU A 72 3.18 20.38 -3.52
N GLU A 73 2.02 21.02 -3.43
CA GLU A 73 1.92 22.47 -3.55
C GLU A 73 2.34 23.16 -2.23
N GLU A 74 3.64 23.42 -2.08
CA GLU A 74 4.22 23.95 -0.84
C GLU A 74 3.53 25.21 -0.30
N GLY A 75 3.08 26.10 -1.19
CA GLY A 75 2.35 27.32 -0.81
C GLY A 75 1.04 27.04 -0.05
N LYS A 76 0.42 25.88 -0.26
CA LYS A 76 -0.81 25.48 0.43
C LYS A 76 -0.58 24.90 1.82
N VAL A 77 0.64 24.48 2.15
CA VAL A 77 0.98 23.88 3.46
C VAL A 77 1.85 24.78 4.34
N ARG A 78 2.46 25.81 3.77
CA ARG A 78 3.33 26.76 4.48
C ARG A 78 2.60 27.45 5.63
N ASP A 79 3.27 27.59 6.77
CA ASP A 79 2.77 28.23 8.00
C ASP A 79 1.47 27.60 8.59
N ARG A 80 1.18 26.35 8.24
CA ARG A 80 -0.07 25.64 8.61
C ARG A 80 0.21 24.38 9.43
N LYS A 81 -0.79 23.94 10.20
CA LYS A 81 -0.88 22.54 10.63
C LYS A 81 -1.28 21.70 9.45
N VAL A 82 -0.67 20.54 9.28
CA VAL A 82 -0.95 19.62 8.18
C VAL A 82 -1.65 18.39 8.72
N LEU A 83 -2.70 17.95 8.03
CA LEU A 83 -3.28 16.62 8.17
C LEU A 83 -3.15 15.89 6.84
N ILE A 84 -2.43 14.77 6.86
CA ILE A 84 -2.31 13.90 5.69
C ILE A 84 -3.46 12.90 5.74
N VAL A 85 -4.21 12.79 4.65
CA VAL A 85 -5.41 11.96 4.56
C VAL A 85 -5.16 10.80 3.60
N VAL A 86 -5.34 9.57 4.10
CA VAL A 86 -5.08 8.33 3.36
C VAL A 86 -6.33 7.46 3.38
N ASN A 87 -6.62 6.74 2.29
CA ASN A 87 -7.74 5.79 2.26
C ASN A 87 -7.42 4.54 3.08
N GLU A 88 -6.40 3.77 2.69
CA GLU A 88 -6.01 2.51 3.34
C GLU A 88 -4.49 2.37 3.39
N SER A 89 -3.94 2.00 4.55
CA SER A 89 -2.51 1.68 4.73
C SER A 89 -2.36 0.17 5.01
N PHE A 90 -2.32 -0.66 3.95
CA PHE A 90 -2.15 -2.11 4.11
C PHE A 90 -0.74 -2.51 4.58
N THR A 91 0.28 -1.76 4.15
CA THR A 91 1.70 -2.09 4.39
C THR A 91 2.41 -1.09 5.29
N GLY A 92 1.76 0.02 5.67
CA GLY A 92 2.38 1.16 6.37
C GLY A 92 3.43 1.94 5.55
N LYS A 93 3.79 1.49 4.34
CA LYS A 93 4.81 2.12 3.47
C LYS A 93 4.43 3.57 3.13
N ALA A 94 3.21 3.79 2.63
CA ALA A 94 2.74 5.11 2.22
C ALA A 94 2.75 6.11 3.40
N HIS A 95 2.38 5.66 4.60
CA HIS A 95 2.47 6.48 5.81
C HIS A 95 3.93 6.88 6.10
N LYS A 96 4.85 5.91 6.09
CA LYS A 96 6.27 6.17 6.37
C LYS A 96 6.85 7.17 5.36
N ARG A 97 6.71 6.91 4.06
CA ARG A 97 7.26 7.76 2.98
C ARG A 97 6.71 9.18 3.06
N SER A 98 5.39 9.33 3.22
CA SER A 98 4.77 10.66 3.23
C SER A 98 5.11 11.44 4.50
N THR A 99 5.28 10.73 5.64
CA THR A 99 5.75 11.34 6.88
C THR A 99 7.18 11.84 6.75
N GLU A 100 8.09 11.01 6.21
CA GLU A 100 9.50 11.36 6.02
C GLU A 100 9.62 12.55 5.06
N ALA A 101 8.91 12.51 3.95
CA ALA A 101 8.80 13.58 2.98
C ALA A 101 8.35 14.91 3.62
N MET A 102 7.31 14.89 4.45
CA MET A 102 6.78 16.12 5.08
C MET A 102 7.65 16.60 6.24
N ARG A 103 8.28 15.69 7.00
CA ARG A 103 9.23 16.04 8.06
C ARG A 103 10.49 16.70 7.49
N ALA A 104 11.00 16.21 6.37
CA ALA A 104 12.13 16.83 5.66
C ALA A 104 11.81 18.27 5.23
N ARG A 105 10.55 18.56 4.91
CA ARG A 105 10.09 19.89 4.50
C ARG A 105 9.62 20.79 5.64
N LYS A 106 9.46 20.25 6.86
CA LYS A 106 8.86 20.94 8.01
C LYS A 106 9.52 22.28 8.35
N GLY A 107 10.85 22.30 8.35
CA GLY A 107 11.64 23.49 8.72
C GLY A 107 11.46 24.65 7.74
N HIS A 108 11.71 24.42 6.45
CA HIS A 108 11.67 25.50 5.46
C HIS A 108 10.25 25.93 5.07
N LEU A 109 9.24 25.06 5.26
CA LEU A 109 7.82 25.40 5.09
C LEU A 109 7.17 25.95 6.36
N ASN A 110 7.90 26.00 7.49
CA ASN A 110 7.37 26.39 8.78
C ASN A 110 6.06 25.63 9.13
N ILE A 111 6.03 24.32 8.86
CA ILE A 111 4.87 23.48 9.15
C ILE A 111 4.76 23.30 10.67
N LYS A 112 3.62 23.73 11.24
CA LYS A 112 3.42 23.79 12.69
C LYS A 112 3.31 22.41 13.33
N ALA A 113 2.56 21.52 12.71
CA ALA A 113 2.37 20.14 13.12
C ALA A 113 1.96 19.28 11.93
N ILE A 114 2.21 17.98 12.00
CA ILE A 114 1.81 17.00 10.99
C ILE A 114 1.12 15.86 11.72
N LYS A 115 -0.09 15.50 11.27
CA LYS A 115 -0.84 14.33 11.72
C LYS A 115 -1.37 13.53 10.53
N PHE A 116 -1.79 12.30 10.78
CA PHE A 116 -2.42 11.43 9.80
C PHE A 116 -3.85 11.06 10.16
N ALA A 117 -4.70 11.04 9.14
CA ALA A 117 -6.03 10.45 9.22
C ALA A 117 -6.18 9.37 8.15
N ALA A 118 -6.69 8.21 8.56
CA ALA A 118 -6.97 7.09 7.66
C ALA A 118 -8.37 6.52 7.92
N TYR A 119 -9.02 6.00 6.87
CA TYR A 119 -10.25 5.23 7.09
C TYR A 119 -9.90 3.91 7.79
N ARG A 120 -8.82 3.26 7.34
CA ARG A 120 -8.35 1.98 7.85
C ARG A 120 -6.85 2.00 8.07
N ASP A 121 -6.42 1.57 9.26
CA ASP A 121 -5.02 1.65 9.64
C ASP A 121 -4.53 0.48 10.50
N ARG A 122 -3.21 0.26 10.49
CA ARG A 122 -2.54 -0.63 11.44
C ARG A 122 -2.38 0.10 12.78
N PRO A 123 -2.76 -0.51 13.93
CA PRO A 123 -2.67 0.10 15.25
C PRO A 123 -1.34 0.83 15.45
N GLY A 124 -1.43 2.13 15.79
CA GLY A 124 -0.28 2.97 16.09
C GLY A 124 0.38 3.66 14.89
N THR A 125 -0.18 3.60 13.68
CA THR A 125 0.40 4.25 12.50
C THR A 125 -0.20 5.65 12.26
N ALA A 126 -1.52 5.78 12.14
CA ALA A 126 -2.23 7.04 11.98
C ALA A 126 -2.67 7.63 13.33
N ASP A 127 -2.67 8.97 13.43
CA ASP A 127 -3.18 9.68 14.60
C ASP A 127 -4.71 9.54 14.75
N PHE A 128 -5.42 9.44 13.62
CA PHE A 128 -6.87 9.31 13.56
C PHE A 128 -7.24 8.16 12.62
N ALA A 129 -7.98 7.16 13.10
CA ALA A 129 -8.39 6.01 12.30
C ALA A 129 -9.83 5.60 12.61
N VAL A 130 -10.65 5.34 11.58
CA VAL A 130 -12.04 4.86 11.78
C VAL A 130 -12.03 3.42 12.30
N ASP A 131 -11.16 2.58 11.75
CA ASP A 131 -10.98 1.19 12.16
C ASP A 131 -9.48 0.86 12.26
N GLN A 132 -9.10 0.06 13.26
CA GLN A 132 -7.73 -0.43 13.45
C GLN A 132 -7.71 -1.96 13.27
N TYR A 133 -6.85 -2.48 12.38
CA TYR A 133 -6.71 -3.94 12.20
C TYR A 133 -5.57 -4.49 13.06
N SER A 134 -5.85 -5.44 13.96
CA SER A 134 -4.77 -6.22 14.60
C SER A 134 -3.89 -6.86 13.51
N ALA A 135 -2.57 -6.75 13.62
CA ALA A 135 -1.63 -7.38 12.67
C ALA A 135 -1.86 -8.90 12.54
N GLU A 136 -2.55 -9.50 13.51
CA GLU A 136 -2.92 -10.92 13.63
C GLU A 136 -4.20 -11.30 12.86
N MET A 137 -4.98 -10.32 12.38
CA MET A 137 -6.19 -10.56 11.57
C MET A 137 -6.22 -9.59 10.39
N ILE A 138 -5.61 -10.00 9.28
CA ILE A 138 -5.72 -9.34 7.98
C ILE A 138 -7.18 -9.36 7.47
N TRP A 139 -8.05 -10.18 8.07
CA TRP A 139 -9.47 -10.31 7.72
C TRP A 139 -10.34 -10.34 8.98
N ARG A 140 -11.37 -9.50 9.07
CA ARG A 140 -12.47 -9.75 10.01
C ARG A 140 -13.32 -10.90 9.49
N LYS A 141 -13.76 -11.79 10.38
CA LYS A 141 -14.65 -12.94 10.13
C LYS A 141 -15.98 -12.60 9.41
N GLY A 142 -16.27 -11.33 9.14
CA GLY A 142 -17.46 -10.86 8.40
C GLY A 142 -17.21 -10.28 7.00
N ASP A 143 -15.95 -10.10 6.56
CA ASP A 143 -15.64 -9.46 5.27
C ASP A 143 -15.58 -10.42 4.08
N ILE A 144 -15.39 -11.73 4.35
CA ILE A 144 -15.28 -12.81 3.37
C ILE A 144 -16.08 -13.99 3.90
N ASP A 145 -16.98 -14.56 3.09
CA ASP A 145 -17.77 -15.74 3.47
C ASP A 145 -17.20 -17.05 2.85
N ALA A 146 -17.80 -18.19 3.21
CA ALA A 146 -17.35 -19.50 2.73
C ALA A 146 -17.45 -19.65 1.19
N LEU A 147 -18.39 -18.95 0.55
CA LEU A 147 -18.51 -18.97 -0.91
C LEU A 147 -17.40 -18.15 -1.56
N ASP A 148 -17.04 -17.01 -0.98
CA ASP A 148 -15.90 -16.22 -1.43
C ASP A 148 -14.59 -17.00 -1.34
N LEU A 149 -14.35 -17.71 -0.23
CA LEU A 149 -13.17 -18.58 -0.08
C LEU A 149 -13.15 -19.71 -1.12
N LYS A 150 -14.32 -20.29 -1.41
CA LYS A 150 -14.45 -21.32 -2.45
C LYS A 150 -14.15 -20.75 -3.84
N ILE A 151 -14.59 -19.52 -4.14
CA ILE A 151 -14.26 -18.83 -5.39
C ILE A 151 -12.75 -18.56 -5.48
N ILE A 152 -12.13 -18.04 -4.42
CA ILE A 152 -10.68 -17.78 -4.35
C ILE A 152 -9.91 -19.07 -4.62
N LYS A 153 -10.26 -20.17 -3.96
CA LYS A 153 -9.61 -21.48 -4.16
C LYS A 153 -9.72 -21.98 -5.60
N LEU A 154 -10.84 -21.75 -6.27
CA LEU A 154 -11.01 -22.14 -7.68
C LEU A 154 -10.15 -21.28 -8.62
N LEU A 155 -10.07 -19.97 -8.36
CA LEU A 155 -9.24 -19.04 -9.14
C LEU A 155 -7.74 -19.18 -8.86
N GLU A 156 -7.37 -19.63 -7.67
CA GLU A 156 -5.99 -19.96 -7.33
C GLU A 156 -5.51 -21.21 -8.09
N GLN A 157 -6.40 -22.19 -8.27
CA GLN A 157 -6.11 -23.37 -9.10
C GLN A 157 -6.01 -23.02 -10.59
N ASP A 158 -6.92 -22.16 -11.07
CA ASP A 158 -6.93 -21.69 -12.44
C ASP A 158 -7.55 -20.29 -12.52
N GLY A 159 -6.69 -19.27 -12.60
CA GLY A 159 -7.11 -17.87 -12.70
C GLY A 159 -7.83 -17.53 -14.01
N ARG A 160 -7.80 -18.43 -15.00
CA ARG A 160 -8.51 -18.28 -16.29
C ARG A 160 -9.90 -18.91 -16.29
N SER A 161 -10.30 -19.55 -15.19
CA SER A 161 -11.59 -20.22 -15.09
C SER A 161 -12.74 -19.26 -15.37
N SER A 162 -13.68 -19.70 -16.22
CA SER A 162 -14.87 -18.91 -16.55
C SER A 162 -15.80 -18.77 -15.35
N LEU A 163 -16.53 -17.65 -15.28
CA LEU A 163 -17.54 -17.43 -14.25
C LEU A 163 -18.63 -18.51 -14.26
N SER A 164 -18.97 -19.07 -15.43
CA SER A 164 -19.91 -20.18 -15.57
C SER A 164 -19.38 -21.49 -14.98
N SER A 165 -18.09 -21.79 -15.17
CA SER A 165 -17.43 -22.96 -14.58
C SER A 165 -17.41 -22.85 -13.05
N ILE A 166 -17.06 -21.67 -12.53
CA ILE A 166 -17.05 -21.40 -11.09
C ILE A 166 -18.48 -21.50 -10.52
N ALA A 167 -19.47 -20.91 -11.20
CA ALA A 167 -20.89 -20.98 -10.82
C ALA A 167 -21.37 -22.41 -10.63
N GLY A 168 -21.07 -23.31 -11.57
CA GLY A 168 -21.39 -24.73 -11.47
C GLY A 168 -20.75 -25.41 -10.25
N LYS A 169 -19.52 -25.04 -9.90
CA LYS A 169 -18.80 -25.59 -8.73
C LYS A 169 -19.26 -24.98 -7.40
N THR A 170 -19.82 -23.77 -7.40
CA THR A 170 -20.27 -23.06 -6.19
C THR A 170 -21.77 -23.14 -5.94
N ASN A 171 -22.55 -23.67 -6.88
CA ASN A 171 -24.03 -23.63 -6.86
C ASN A 171 -24.58 -22.18 -6.78
N LEU A 172 -23.93 -21.27 -7.50
CA LEU A 172 -24.33 -19.87 -7.63
C LEU A 172 -24.69 -19.58 -9.09
N SER A 173 -25.42 -18.49 -9.34
CA SER A 173 -25.55 -17.98 -10.71
C SER A 173 -24.24 -17.34 -11.17
N SER A 174 -23.96 -17.32 -12.47
CA SER A 174 -22.78 -16.63 -13.04
C SER A 174 -22.74 -15.15 -12.65
N VAL A 175 -23.90 -14.50 -12.51
CA VAL A 175 -24.02 -13.10 -12.06
C VAL A 175 -23.62 -12.97 -10.59
N ALA A 176 -24.04 -13.89 -9.72
CA ALA A 176 -23.66 -13.88 -8.32
C ALA A 176 -22.14 -14.11 -8.13
N VAL A 177 -21.54 -15.02 -8.91
CA VAL A 177 -20.09 -15.21 -8.93
C VAL A 177 -19.37 -13.96 -9.42
N LYS A 178 -19.85 -13.35 -10.51
CA LYS A 178 -19.29 -12.10 -11.06
C LYS A 178 -19.21 -11.02 -9.98
N ASN A 179 -20.33 -10.73 -9.32
CA ASN A 179 -20.41 -9.69 -8.31
C ASN A 179 -19.44 -9.95 -7.13
N ARG A 180 -19.28 -11.22 -6.74
CA ARG A 180 -18.35 -11.61 -5.68
C ARG A 180 -16.89 -11.43 -6.11
N VAL A 181 -16.52 -11.89 -7.31
CA VAL A 181 -15.17 -11.73 -7.86
C VAL A 181 -14.83 -10.23 -8.00
N GLU A 182 -15.71 -9.43 -8.59
CA GLU A 182 -15.52 -7.98 -8.72
C GLU A 182 -15.38 -7.29 -7.36
N ARG A 183 -16.16 -7.71 -6.36
CA ARG A 183 -16.02 -7.21 -4.98
C ARG A 183 -14.67 -7.61 -4.36
N LEU A 184 -14.23 -8.85 -4.53
CA LEU A 184 -12.94 -9.33 -4.01
C LEU A 184 -11.75 -8.61 -4.67
N LEU A 185 -11.83 -8.40 -5.99
CA LEU A 185 -10.84 -7.62 -6.74
C LEU A 185 -10.85 -6.14 -6.32
N GLY A 186 -12.03 -5.53 -6.23
CA GLY A 186 -12.20 -4.13 -5.86
C GLY A 186 -11.74 -3.82 -4.43
N ARG A 187 -11.86 -4.79 -3.52
CA ARG A 187 -11.35 -4.71 -2.14
C ARG A 187 -9.88 -5.12 -2.01
N LYS A 188 -9.18 -5.39 -3.13
CA LYS A 188 -7.78 -5.87 -3.15
C LYS A 188 -7.54 -7.15 -2.34
N ILE A 189 -8.60 -7.96 -2.14
CA ILE A 189 -8.56 -9.27 -1.46
C ILE A 189 -8.05 -10.34 -2.41
N LEU A 190 -8.46 -10.23 -3.68
CA LEU A 190 -8.05 -11.11 -4.75
C LEU A 190 -7.29 -10.29 -5.79
N LYS A 191 -6.23 -10.89 -6.34
CA LYS A 191 -5.54 -10.41 -7.54
C LYS A 191 -5.41 -11.60 -8.50
N VAL A 192 -5.73 -11.37 -9.76
CA VAL A 192 -5.48 -12.35 -10.84
C VAL A 192 -4.32 -11.82 -11.67
N GLN A 193 -3.25 -12.62 -11.80
CA GLN A 193 -2.06 -12.25 -12.54
C GLN A 193 -1.53 -13.46 -13.32
N GLY A 194 -0.87 -13.20 -14.45
CA GLY A 194 -0.12 -14.23 -15.15
C GLY A 194 1.12 -14.64 -14.34
N ALA A 195 1.43 -15.93 -14.35
CA ALA A 195 2.68 -16.45 -13.80
C ALA A 195 3.63 -16.80 -14.94
N LEU A 196 4.91 -16.44 -14.79
CA LEU A 196 5.97 -16.80 -15.73
C LEU A 196 6.43 -18.23 -15.46
N ASN A 197 6.63 -19.03 -16.51
CA ASN A 197 7.35 -20.30 -16.40
C ASN A 197 8.85 -20.01 -16.29
N MET A 198 9.35 -19.85 -15.06
CA MET A 198 10.73 -19.37 -14.79
C MET A 198 11.80 -20.27 -15.41
N ASP A 199 11.57 -21.58 -15.47
CA ASP A 199 12.44 -22.60 -16.05
C ASP A 199 12.66 -22.46 -17.58
N ARG A 200 11.84 -21.64 -18.25
CA ARG A 200 12.02 -21.32 -19.67
C ARG A 200 12.98 -20.16 -19.93
N PHE A 201 13.30 -19.37 -18.90
CA PHE A 201 14.03 -18.11 -19.05
C PHE A 201 15.23 -17.97 -18.11
N TYR A 202 15.26 -18.74 -17.03
CA TYR A 202 16.26 -18.65 -15.97
C TYR A 202 16.73 -20.05 -15.58
N SER A 203 17.92 -20.13 -14.97
CA SER A 203 18.52 -21.39 -14.54
C SER A 203 18.85 -21.40 -13.05
N PHE A 204 19.04 -20.22 -12.45
CA PHE A 204 19.41 -20.10 -11.04
C PHE A 204 18.63 -18.99 -10.35
N VAL A 205 18.60 -19.08 -9.03
CA VAL A 205 18.23 -17.98 -8.14
C VAL A 205 19.46 -17.56 -7.35
N ALA A 206 19.62 -16.26 -7.13
CA ALA A 206 20.52 -15.74 -6.11
C ALA A 206 19.72 -15.03 -5.01
N HIS A 207 20.03 -15.38 -3.76
CA HIS A 207 19.59 -14.71 -2.55
C HIS A 207 20.70 -13.78 -2.07
N LEU A 208 20.39 -12.49 -2.09
CA LEU A 208 21.30 -11.42 -1.69
C LEU A 208 20.85 -10.93 -0.31
N HIS A 209 21.62 -11.28 0.71
CA HIS A 209 21.45 -10.83 2.08
C HIS A 209 22.26 -9.56 2.28
N ILE A 210 21.56 -8.43 2.30
CA ILE A 210 22.15 -7.10 2.32
C ILE A 210 22.05 -6.52 3.72
N GLU A 211 23.21 -6.12 4.26
CA GLU A 211 23.31 -5.31 5.46
C GLU A 211 23.67 -3.88 5.08
N ALA A 212 22.84 -2.93 5.50
CA ALA A 212 23.00 -1.51 5.20
C ALA A 212 22.27 -0.66 6.25
N ASP A 213 22.41 0.67 6.18
CA ASP A 213 21.56 1.56 6.97
C ASP A 213 20.14 1.68 6.40
N ASP A 214 19.22 2.26 7.16
CA ASP A 214 17.80 2.26 6.78
C ASP A 214 17.51 3.09 5.53
N GLU A 215 18.34 4.10 5.27
CA GLU A 215 18.29 4.97 4.09
C GLU A 215 18.72 4.20 2.83
N ALA A 216 19.85 3.49 2.89
CA ALA A 216 20.31 2.62 1.81
C ALA A 216 19.31 1.51 1.50
N ILE A 217 18.72 0.87 2.53
CA ILE A 217 17.68 -0.16 2.34
C ILE A 217 16.45 0.44 1.65
N HIS A 218 16.06 1.67 1.97
CA HIS A 218 14.96 2.35 1.30
C HIS A 218 15.25 2.59 -0.18
N ASN A 219 16.42 3.18 -0.48
CA ASN A 219 16.86 3.46 -1.84
C ASN A 219 17.01 2.18 -2.69
N LEU A 220 17.53 1.11 -2.09
CA LEU A 220 17.62 -0.20 -2.75
C LEU A 220 16.25 -0.72 -3.13
N ILE A 221 15.26 -0.68 -2.22
CA ILE A 221 13.91 -1.17 -2.53
C ILE A 221 13.29 -0.36 -3.68
N GLU A 222 13.33 0.98 -3.62
CA GLU A 222 12.75 1.82 -4.68
C GLU A 222 13.42 1.61 -6.05
N ARG A 223 14.72 1.35 -6.04
CA ARG A 223 15.48 1.02 -7.25
C ARG A 223 15.09 -0.36 -7.79
N LEU A 224 15.17 -1.38 -6.94
CA LEU A 224 15.04 -2.79 -7.30
C LEU A 224 13.60 -3.19 -7.64
N GLU A 225 12.58 -2.45 -7.16
CA GLU A 225 11.16 -2.66 -7.52
C GLU A 225 10.88 -2.54 -9.03
N LYS A 226 11.82 -1.99 -9.82
CA LYS A 226 11.68 -1.77 -11.27
C LYS A 226 12.26 -2.90 -12.14
N PHE A 227 12.99 -3.85 -11.55
CA PHE A 227 13.71 -4.88 -12.28
C PHE A 227 12.92 -6.19 -12.34
N GLN A 228 12.88 -6.80 -13.52
CA GLN A 228 12.10 -8.03 -13.74
C GLN A 228 12.81 -9.27 -13.16
N GLU A 229 14.13 -9.19 -13.01
CA GLU A 229 14.96 -10.21 -12.40
C GLU A 229 14.68 -10.33 -10.91
N VAL A 230 14.26 -9.24 -10.25
CA VAL A 230 13.91 -9.21 -8.83
C VAL A 230 12.51 -9.75 -8.62
N TYR A 231 12.40 -11.01 -8.17
CA TYR A 231 11.09 -11.64 -7.95
C TYR A 231 10.59 -11.52 -6.51
N GLN A 232 11.48 -11.22 -5.55
CA GLN A 232 11.11 -11.05 -4.15
C GLN A 232 12.07 -10.13 -3.40
N MET A 233 11.53 -9.31 -2.50
CA MET A 233 12.29 -8.53 -1.53
C MET A 233 11.63 -8.60 -0.16
N VAL A 234 12.43 -8.80 0.89
CA VAL A 234 11.93 -8.92 2.27
C VAL A 234 12.81 -8.08 3.20
N ARG A 235 12.19 -7.13 3.90
CA ARG A 235 12.85 -6.47 5.04
C ARG A 235 12.91 -7.44 6.20
N MET A 236 14.10 -7.66 6.71
CA MET A 236 14.38 -8.64 7.76
C MET A 236 14.61 -7.90 9.10
N VAL A 237 14.32 -8.58 10.21
CA VAL A 237 14.64 -8.10 11.56
C VAL A 237 15.88 -8.86 12.04
N GLY A 238 16.97 -8.16 12.36
CA GLY A 238 18.24 -8.76 12.78
C GLY A 238 19.44 -8.14 12.05
N GLY A 239 20.56 -8.88 12.02
CA GLY A 239 21.83 -8.41 11.42
C GLY A 239 21.90 -8.45 9.89
N VAL A 240 20.85 -8.94 9.22
CA VAL A 240 20.59 -8.68 7.79
C VAL A 240 19.31 -7.88 7.76
N LYS A 241 19.30 -6.78 7.01
CA LYS A 241 18.13 -5.90 6.93
C LYS A 241 17.29 -6.08 5.66
N LEU A 242 17.87 -6.58 4.58
CA LEU A 242 17.15 -6.82 3.34
C LEU A 242 17.60 -8.13 2.70
N LEU A 243 16.64 -8.99 2.38
CA LEU A 243 16.80 -10.11 1.47
C LEU A 243 16.25 -9.70 0.11
N VAL A 244 17.07 -9.83 -0.94
CA VAL A 244 16.66 -9.67 -2.34
C VAL A 244 16.86 -11.00 -3.04
N CYS A 245 15.82 -11.52 -3.70
CA CYS A 245 15.90 -12.74 -4.49
C CYS A 245 15.80 -12.38 -5.97
N ILE A 246 16.81 -12.78 -6.75
CA ILE A 246 16.89 -12.54 -8.19
C ILE A 246 16.88 -13.86 -8.98
N LEU A 247 16.26 -13.84 -10.15
CA LEU A 247 16.33 -14.91 -11.16
C LEU A 247 17.43 -14.58 -12.17
N VAL A 248 18.31 -15.54 -12.45
CA VAL A 248 19.45 -15.36 -13.37
C VAL A 248 19.63 -16.55 -14.32
N GLN A 249 20.25 -16.29 -15.47
CA GLN A 249 20.55 -17.31 -16.49
C GLN A 249 21.85 -18.05 -16.22
N ASN A 250 22.84 -17.33 -15.67
CA ASN A 250 24.15 -17.86 -15.32
C ASN A 250 24.67 -17.14 -14.06
N LEU A 251 25.80 -17.62 -13.53
CA LEU A 251 26.37 -17.10 -12.30
C LEU A 251 26.98 -15.71 -12.50
N GLU A 252 27.53 -15.44 -13.68
CA GLU A 252 28.13 -14.15 -14.03
C GLU A 252 27.11 -13.00 -13.92
N ASN A 253 25.85 -13.25 -14.26
CA ASN A 253 24.78 -12.27 -14.13
C ASN A 253 24.51 -11.84 -12.68
N VAL A 254 24.87 -12.66 -11.68
CA VAL A 254 24.71 -12.29 -10.27
C VAL A 254 25.69 -11.18 -9.91
N ASP A 255 26.95 -11.35 -10.26
CA ASP A 255 27.99 -10.36 -10.00
C ASP A 255 27.72 -9.07 -10.77
N GLU A 256 27.36 -9.16 -12.05
CA GLU A 256 26.96 -8.01 -12.86
C GLU A 256 25.80 -7.23 -12.23
N PHE A 257 24.79 -7.93 -11.70
CA PHE A 257 23.65 -7.31 -11.04
C PHE A 257 24.06 -6.59 -9.75
N ILE A 258 24.90 -7.22 -8.92
CA ILE A 258 25.38 -6.63 -7.66
C ILE A 258 26.18 -5.35 -7.94
N GLU A 259 27.14 -5.41 -8.87
CA GLU A 259 28.01 -4.28 -9.21
C GLU A 259 27.24 -3.13 -9.85
N ARG A 260 26.25 -3.44 -10.69
CA ARG A 260 25.47 -2.42 -11.42
C ARG A 260 24.35 -1.80 -10.59
N GLU A 261 23.69 -2.60 -9.75
CA GLU A 261 22.43 -2.17 -9.12
C GLU A 261 22.51 -1.97 -7.60
N ILE A 262 23.42 -2.66 -6.92
CA ILE A 262 23.47 -2.64 -5.45
C ILE A 262 24.65 -1.81 -4.95
N ARG A 263 25.87 -2.08 -5.44
CA ARG A 263 27.09 -1.35 -5.02
C ARG A 263 27.04 0.17 -5.22
N PRO A 264 26.36 0.73 -6.25
CA PRO A 264 26.26 2.17 -6.40
C PRO A 264 25.45 2.86 -5.29
N VAL A 265 24.67 2.11 -4.51
CA VAL A 265 23.94 2.66 -3.37
C VAL A 265 24.91 2.81 -2.20
N SER A 266 25.17 4.06 -1.81
CA SER A 266 26.03 4.37 -0.65
C SER A 266 25.51 3.69 0.63
N ARG A 267 26.41 3.38 1.56
CA ARG A 267 26.10 2.83 2.90
C ARG A 267 25.58 1.38 2.91
N VAL A 268 25.74 0.66 1.81
CA VAL A 268 25.75 -0.81 1.84
C VAL A 268 27.04 -1.29 2.52
N LYS A 269 26.91 -2.10 3.57
CA LYS A 269 28.05 -2.57 4.39
C LYS A 269 28.52 -3.93 3.97
N ASP A 270 27.59 -4.85 3.77
CA ASP A 270 27.88 -6.24 3.44
C ASP A 270 26.79 -6.82 2.54
N ILE A 271 27.18 -7.74 1.66
CA ILE A 271 26.30 -8.48 0.76
C ILE A 271 26.74 -9.93 0.80
N ARG A 272 25.92 -10.79 1.39
CA ARG A 272 26.11 -12.25 1.33
C ARG A 272 25.24 -12.83 0.22
N VAL A 273 25.85 -13.68 -0.60
CA VAL A 273 25.23 -14.25 -1.79
C VAL A 273 25.10 -15.75 -1.60
N GLU A 274 23.87 -16.26 -1.73
CA GLU A 274 23.59 -17.70 -1.79
C GLU A 274 22.93 -17.99 -3.13
N ILE A 275 23.44 -18.97 -3.88
CA ILE A 275 22.93 -19.30 -5.21
C ILE A 275 22.39 -20.73 -5.19
N GLY A 276 21.26 -20.95 -5.86
CA GLY A 276 20.64 -22.26 -5.95
C GLY A 276 19.79 -22.43 -7.20
N GLU A 277 19.08 -23.57 -7.24
CA GLU A 277 18.09 -23.87 -8.26
C GLU A 277 16.89 -22.93 -8.18
N LEU A 278 16.05 -22.97 -9.22
CA LEU A 278 14.81 -22.20 -9.26
C LEU A 278 13.86 -22.57 -8.11
N PRO A 279 13.04 -21.61 -7.63
CA PRO A 279 12.23 -21.83 -6.46
C PRO A 279 11.05 -22.74 -6.81
N VAL A 280 10.80 -23.74 -5.97
CA VAL A 280 9.58 -24.56 -6.06
C VAL A 280 8.44 -23.79 -5.40
N LEU A 281 7.58 -23.18 -6.22
CA LEU A 281 6.42 -22.44 -5.75
C LEU A 281 5.23 -23.39 -5.52
N PRO A 282 4.63 -23.43 -4.31
CA PRO A 282 3.37 -24.12 -4.08
C PRO A 282 2.30 -23.65 -5.08
N LYS A 283 1.47 -24.59 -5.54
CA LYS A 283 0.34 -24.28 -6.43
C LYS A 283 -0.73 -23.40 -5.74
N THR A 284 -0.76 -23.42 -4.41
CA THR A 284 -1.73 -22.68 -3.59
C THR A 284 -1.07 -22.16 -2.31
N PHE A 285 -1.39 -20.92 -1.93
CA PHE A 285 -1.03 -20.22 -0.71
C PHE A 285 -2.25 -19.87 0.16
N ALA A 286 -3.44 -20.40 -0.15
CA ALA A 286 -4.65 -20.10 0.59
C ALA A 286 -4.48 -20.25 2.13
N PRO A 287 -4.90 -19.24 2.91
CA PRO A 287 -4.85 -19.34 4.37
C PRO A 287 -5.69 -20.53 4.83
N LYS A 288 -5.14 -21.30 5.78
CA LYS A 288 -5.93 -22.28 6.52
C LYS A 288 -6.84 -21.49 7.46
N ILE A 289 -8.14 -21.56 7.23
CA ILE A 289 -9.19 -20.94 8.07
C ILE A 289 -9.87 -22.07 8.84
#